data_AF-A0A3C0W6A8-F1
#
_entry.id   AF-A0A3C0W6A8-F1
#
_cell.length_a   1.000
_cell.length_b   1.000
_cell.length_c   1.000
_cell.angle_alpha   90.00
_cell.angle_beta   90.00
_cell.angle_gamma   90.00
#
_symmetry.space_group_name_H-M   'P 1'
#
loop_
_entity.id
_entity.type
_entity.pdbx_description
1 polymer ?
#
loop_
_entity_poly.entity_id
_entity_poly.type
_entity_poly.pdbx_seq_one_letter_code
_entity_poly.pdbx_strand_id
1 'polypeptide(L)' 'MSFFDDLVAATAAERAAFAAIPQIRDGLAGRISRDTYVAYLAQA' A
#
# COMPACT_ATOMS: atom_id res chain seq x y z
N MET A 1 7.10 -2.14 24.86
CA MET A 1 6.78 -2.02 23.43
C MET A 1 7.11 -3.33 22.76
N SER A 2 6.30 -3.78 21.81
CA SER A 2 6.57 -5.01 21.07
C SER A 2 7.53 -4.74 19.91
N PHE A 3 8.24 -5.78 19.44
CA PHE A 3 9.05 -5.68 18.22
C PHE A 3 8.25 -5.16 17.01
N PHE A 4 6.95 -5.46 16.95
CA PHE A 4 6.07 -4.93 15.91
C PHE A 4 5.94 -3.40 15.99
N ASP A 5 5.78 -2.85 17.19
CA ASP A 5 5.69 -1.39 17.39
C ASP A 5 6.99 -0.69 16.96
N ASP A 6 8.13 -1.29 17.31
CA ASP A 6 9.45 -0.78 16.91
C ASP A 6 9.62 -0.79 15.39
N LEU A 7 9.20 -1.87 14.73
CA LEU A 7 9.25 -1.99 13.28
C LEU A 7 8.33 -0.98 12.58
N VAL A 8 7.12 -0.76 13.10
CA VAL A 8 6.18 0.23 12.56
C VAL A 8 6.73 1.64 12.69
N ALA A 9 7.35 1.97 13.82
CA ALA A 9 7.98 3.27 14.03
C ALA A 9 9.19 3.47 13.09
N ALA A 10 10.05 2.44 12.97
CA ALA A 10 11.25 2.48 12.14
C ALA A 10 10.95 2.60 10.64
N THR A 11 9.79 2.13 10.18
CA THR A 11 9.39 2.12 8.76
C THR A 11 8.32 3.16 8.42
N ALA A 12 8.14 4.17 9.27
CA ALA A 12 7.08 5.17 9.10
C ALA A 12 7.17 5.91 7.75
N ALA A 13 8.39 6.24 7.30
CA ALA A 13 8.60 6.96 6.04
C ALA A 13 8.26 6.08 4.82
N GLU A 14 8.71 4.83 4.81
CA GLU A 14 8.46 3.87 3.74
C GLU A 14 6.98 3.53 3.64
N ARG A 15 6.30 3.38 4.80
CA ARG A 15 4.85 3.17 4.84
C ARG A 15 4.08 4.37 4.32
N ALA A 16 4.52 5.60 4.63
CA ALA A 16 3.93 6.81 4.07
C ALA A 16 4.12 6.89 2.54
N ALA A 17 5.31 6.54 2.04
CA ALA A 17 5.58 6.47 0.62
C ALA A 17 4.71 5.40 -0.08
N PHE A 18 4.55 4.22 0.53
CA PHE A 18 3.68 3.16 0.04
C PHE A 18 2.21 3.60 -0.03
N ALA A 19 1.72 4.29 1.00
CA ALA A 19 0.35 4.81 1.03
C ALA A 19 0.08 5.88 -0.04
N ALA A 20 1.13 6.52 -0.58
CA ALA A 20 1.01 7.51 -1.63
C ALA A 20 0.89 6.91 -3.04
N ILE A 21 1.12 5.60 -3.22
CA ILE A 21 1.05 4.92 -4.52
C ILE A 21 -0.35 5.08 -5.13
N PRO A 22 -0.48 5.48 -6.42
CA PRO A 22 -1.78 5.73 -7.05
C PRO A 22 -2.76 4.56 -6.94
N GLN A 23 -2.30 3.33 -7.17
CA GLN A 23 -3.10 2.11 -7.09
C GLN A 23 -3.71 1.92 -5.68
N ILE A 24 -2.94 2.23 -4.62
CA ILE A 24 -3.43 2.16 -3.22
C ILE A 24 -4.47 3.26 -2.97
N ARG A 25 -4.18 4.50 -3.37
CA ARG A 25 -5.09 5.64 -3.18
C ARG A 25 -6.40 5.47 -3.95
N ASP A 26 -6.34 4.99 -5.18
CA ASP A 26 -7.50 4.75 -6.02
C ASP A 26 -8.30 3.56 -5.50
N GLY A 27 -7.64 2.52 -5.01
CA GLY A 27 -8.30 1.39 -4.35
C GLY A 27 -9.10 1.83 -3.12
N LEU A 28 -8.48 2.62 -2.22
CA LEU A 28 -9.15 3.18 -1.04
C LEU A 28 -10.32 4.10 -1.40
N ALA A 29 -10.22 4.82 -2.52
CA ALA A 29 -11.28 5.70 -3.00
C ALA A 29 -12.35 5.00 -3.85
N GLY A 30 -12.24 3.69 -4.08
CA GLY A 30 -13.14 2.93 -4.96
C GLY A 30 -13.03 3.32 -6.44
N ARG A 31 -11.91 3.88 -6.87
CA ARG A 31 -11.64 4.38 -8.24
C ARG A 31 -10.61 3.55 -9.01
N ILE A 32 -10.08 2.48 -8.42
CA ILE A 32 -9.17 1.58 -9.13
C ILE A 32 -9.89 0.94 -10.32
N SER A 33 -9.24 0.95 -11.49
CA SER A 33 -9.79 0.28 -12.66
C SER A 33 -9.69 -1.24 -12.52
N ARG A 34 -10.60 -1.97 -13.17
CA ARG A 34 -10.57 -3.43 -13.22
C ARG A 34 -9.24 -3.94 -13.78
N ASP A 35 -8.75 -3.33 -14.86
CA ASP A 35 -7.51 -3.76 -15.52
C ASP A 35 -6.30 -3.60 -14.61
N THR A 36 -6.18 -2.47 -13.91
CA THR A 36 -5.11 -2.23 -12.93
C THR A 36 -5.19 -3.21 -11.76
N TYR A 37 -6.39 -3.50 -11.27
CA TYR A 37 -6.58 -4.45 -10.19
C TYR A 37 -6.20 -5.89 -10.59
N VAL A 38 -6.63 -6.32 -11.78
CA VAL A 38 -6.25 -7.63 -12.32
C VAL A 38 -4.75 -7.72 -12.57
N ALA A 39 -4.12 -6.67 -13.11
CA ALA A 39 -2.68 -6.64 -13.32
C ALA A 39 -1.90 -6.77 -11.99
N TYR A 40 -2.36 -6.11 -10.92
CA TYR A 40 -1.80 -6.27 -9.58
C TYR A 40 -1.91 -7.70 -9.06
N LEU A 41 -3.09 -8.32 -9.18
CA LEU A 41 -3.31 -9.71 -8.74
C LEU A 41 -2.50 -10.74 -9.53
N ALA A 42 -2.10 -10.41 -10.76
CA ALA A 42 -1.33 -11.28 -11.63
C ALA A 42 0.20 -11.17 -11.46
N GLN A 43 0.70 -10.26 -10.61
CA GLN A 43 2.14 -10.20 -10.31
C GLN A 43 2.55 -11.42 -9.46
N ALA A 44 3.52 -12.19 -9.99
CA ALA A 44 4.12 -13.37 -9.35
C ALA A 44 5.22 -12.99 -8.35
#